data_AF-A0A9D2A0Q5-F1
#
_entry.id   AF-A0A9D2A0Q5-F1
#
_cell.length_a   1.000
_cell.length_b   1.000
_cell.length_c   1.000
_cell.angle_alpha   90.00
_cell.angle_beta   90.00
_cell.angle_gamma   90.00
#
_symmetry.space_group_name_H-M   'P 1'
#
loop_
_entity.id
_entity.type
_entity.pdbx_description
1 polymer ?
#
loop_
_entity_poly.entity_id
_entity_poly.type
_entity_poly.pdbx_seq_one_letter_code
_entity_poly.pdbx_strand_id
1 'polypeptide(L)'
;MGKDSGWKNKLEKVFDIIGEILAVIYIIVFALLLIDAQWPFISNVDWLYNAFKIIWQYGAFVIAAIVGLEAMVKRNFLFFLIFCILIALCVIFLFFPGTYSNLLGLVS
;
A
#
# COMPACT_ATOMS: atom_id res chain seq x y z
N MET A 1 25.98 1.10 -25.13
CA MET A 1 25.47 0.65 -23.83
C MET A 1 25.30 1.89 -22.96
N GLY A 2 24.06 2.39 -22.90
CA GLY A 2 23.75 3.68 -22.28
C GLY A 2 24.06 3.65 -20.79
N LYS A 3 24.65 4.74 -20.30
CA LYS A 3 24.88 5.02 -18.87
C LYS A 3 23.57 4.79 -18.11
N ASP A 4 23.43 3.63 -17.47
CA ASP A 4 22.36 3.42 -16.51
C ASP A 4 22.58 4.42 -15.38
N SER A 5 21.65 5.34 -15.33
CA SER A 5 21.73 6.54 -14.54
C SER A 5 21.63 6.15 -13.06
N GLY A 6 22.69 6.32 -12.28
CA GLY A 6 22.83 5.77 -10.92
C GLY A 6 21.72 6.13 -9.91
N TRP A 7 20.88 7.13 -10.19
CA TRP A 7 19.66 7.43 -9.45
C TRP A 7 18.60 6.32 -9.52
N LYS A 8 18.45 5.62 -10.66
CA LYS A 8 17.49 4.50 -10.80
C LYS A 8 17.82 3.35 -9.87
N ASN A 9 19.08 2.91 -9.87
CA ASN A 9 19.55 1.82 -9.00
C ASN A 9 19.45 2.16 -7.51
N LYS A 10 19.57 3.45 -7.13
CA LYS A 10 19.36 3.88 -5.75
C LYS A 10 17.88 3.88 -5.37
N LEU A 11 17.00 4.40 -6.23
CA LEU A 11 15.56 4.44 -6.00
C LEU A 11 14.95 3.04 -5.94
N GLU A 12 15.38 2.15 -6.83
CA GLU A 12 14.99 0.74 -6.84
C GLU A 12 15.27 0.09 -5.47
N LYS A 13 16.51 0.17 -4.98
CA LYS A 13 16.88 -0.40 -3.68
C LYS A 13 16.09 0.19 -2.52
N VAL A 14 15.76 1.48 -2.58
CA VAL A 14 14.97 2.13 -1.53
C VAL A 14 13.53 1.61 -1.56
N PHE A 15 12.91 1.49 -2.74
CA PHE A 15 11.54 0.97 -2.86
C PHE A 15 11.44 -0.52 -2.51
N ASP A 16 12.45 -1.32 -2.87
CA ASP A 16 12.56 -2.74 -2.53
C ASP A 16 12.56 -2.93 -1.00
N ILE A 17 13.52 -2.27 -0.30
CA ILE A 17 13.63 -2.35 1.17
C ILE A 17 12.35 -1.85 1.86
N ILE A 18 11.80 -0.72 1.41
CA ILE A 18 10.57 -0.17 2.01
C ILE A 18 9.38 -1.09 1.75
N GLY A 19 9.26 -1.66 0.55
CA GLY A 19 8.20 -2.57 0.18
C GLY A 19 8.21 -3.84 1.02
N GLU A 20 9.38 -4.46 1.19
CA GLU A 20 9.56 -5.64 2.03
C GLU A 20 9.22 -5.35 3.50
N ILE A 21 9.76 -4.28 4.08
CA ILE A 21 9.53 -3.93 5.49
C ILE A 21 8.05 -3.64 5.73
N LEU A 22 7.40 -2.87 4.85
CA LEU A 22 5.98 -2.56 4.99
C LEU A 22 5.10 -3.80 4.84
N ALA A 23 5.46 -4.73 3.96
CA ALA A 23 4.74 -6.00 3.81
C ALA A 23 4.80 -6.83 5.10
N VAL A 24 5.96 -6.93 5.74
CA VAL A 24 6.11 -7.64 7.03
C VAL A 24 5.27 -6.97 8.12
N ILE A 25 5.33 -5.64 8.24
CA ILE A 25 4.54 -4.88 9.22
C ILE A 25 3.04 -5.10 9.00
N TYR A 26 2.59 -5.05 7.75
CA TYR A 26 1.17 -5.25 7.41
C TYR A 26 0.69 -6.64 7.80
N ILE A 27 1.47 -7.69 7.54
CA ILE A 27 1.12 -9.07 7.94
C ILE A 27 1.03 -9.20 9.46
N ILE A 28 1.92 -8.54 10.22
CA ILE A 28 1.84 -8.53 11.69
C ILE A 28 0.55 -7.86 12.15
N VAL A 29 0.23 -6.67 11.62
CA VAL A 29 -1.01 -5.94 11.96
C VAL A 29 -2.24 -6.76 11.60
N PHE A 30 -2.23 -7.42 10.44
CA PHE A 30 -3.33 -8.28 10.00
C PHE A 30 -3.52 -9.48 10.92
N ALA A 31 -2.43 -10.17 11.30
CA ALA A 31 -2.47 -11.28 12.24
C ALA A 31 -3.00 -10.83 13.62
N LEU A 32 -2.55 -9.68 14.13
CA LEU A 32 -3.03 -9.13 15.39
C LEU A 32 -4.52 -8.80 15.37
N LEU A 33 -5.03 -8.23 14.26
CA LEU A 33 -6.46 -7.98 14.09
C LEU A 33 -7.28 -9.27 14.01
N LEU A 34 -6.75 -10.34 13.39
CA LEU A 34 -7.42 -11.64 13.37
C LEU A 34 -7.48 -12.30 14.74
N ILE A 35 -6.40 -12.20 15.54
CA ILE A 35 -6.41 -12.68 16.92
C ILE A 35 -7.39 -11.87 17.75
N ASP A 36 -7.42 -10.54 17.59
CA ASP A 36 -8.38 -9.66 18.26
C ASP A 36 -9.84 -10.00 17.91
N ALA A 37 -10.10 -10.42 16.68
CA ALA A 37 -11.43 -10.87 16.26
C ALA A 37 -11.88 -12.18 16.92
N GLN A 38 -10.98 -12.99 17.47
CA GLN A 38 -11.29 -14.22 18.21
C GLN A 38 -11.27 -14.00 19.73
N TRP A 39 -10.32 -13.20 20.21
CA TRP A 39 -10.21 -12.77 21.61
C TRP A 39 -10.06 -11.25 21.64
N PRO A 40 -11.10 -10.48 21.98
CA PRO A 40 -11.05 -9.03 21.93
C PRO A 40 -10.10 -8.46 23.00
N PHE A 41 -8.89 -8.04 22.59
CA PHE A 41 -7.87 -7.43 23.46
C PHE A 41 -7.44 -6.04 22.98
N ILE A 42 -7.34 -5.81 21.66
CA ILE A 42 -7.06 -4.52 21.01
C ILE A 42 -8.32 -3.68 20.92
N SER A 43 -9.49 -4.31 20.74
CA SER A 43 -10.78 -3.63 20.69
C SER A 43 -11.11 -2.82 21.95
N ASN A 44 -10.43 -3.07 23.07
CA ASN A 44 -10.56 -2.28 24.30
C ASN A 44 -9.83 -0.93 24.26
N VAL A 45 -9.02 -0.69 23.22
CA VAL A 45 -8.23 0.53 23.03
C VAL A 45 -8.61 1.17 21.70
N ASP A 46 -9.61 2.05 21.72
CA ASP A 46 -10.25 2.63 20.52
C ASP A 46 -9.24 3.26 19.54
N TRP A 47 -8.26 4.02 20.04
CA TRP A 47 -7.28 4.69 19.18
C TRP A 47 -6.34 3.69 18.48
N LEU A 48 -5.97 2.59 19.15
CA LEU A 48 -5.08 1.56 18.61
C LEU A 48 -5.83 0.70 17.60
N TYR A 49 -7.07 0.34 17.91
CA TYR A 49 -7.95 -0.42 17.02
C TYR A 49 -8.25 0.34 15.72
N ASN A 50 -8.55 1.65 15.82
CA ASN A 50 -8.75 2.49 14.64
C ASN A 50 -7.49 2.60 13.78
N ALA A 51 -6.32 2.78 14.39
CA ALA A 51 -5.05 2.81 13.66
C ALA A 51 -4.82 1.50 12.88
N PHE A 52 -5.07 0.35 13.51
CA PHE A 52 -4.88 -0.95 12.88
C PHE A 52 -5.89 -1.18 11.74
N LYS A 53 -7.15 -0.76 11.89
CA LYS A 53 -8.14 -0.81 10.81
C LYS A 53 -7.74 0.04 9.60
N ILE A 54 -7.23 1.25 9.83
CA ILE A 54 -6.74 2.12 8.75
C ILE A 54 -5.56 1.45 8.04
N ILE A 55 -4.61 0.88 8.78
CA ILE A 55 -3.48 0.14 8.21
C ILE A 55 -3.98 -1.07 7.42
N TRP A 56 -4.95 -1.82 7.93
CA TRP A 56 -5.51 -2.96 7.22
C TRP A 56 -6.19 -2.56 5.91
N GLN A 57 -7.02 -1.52 5.96
CA GLN A 57 -7.84 -1.07 4.83
C GLN A 57 -7.01 -0.44 3.70
N TYR A 58 -5.96 0.32 4.03
CA TYR A 58 -5.15 1.03 3.03
C TYR A 58 -3.76 0.44 2.82
N GLY A 59 -3.25 -0.35 3.77
CA GLY A 59 -1.90 -0.88 3.74
C GLY A 59 -1.63 -1.79 2.54
N ALA A 60 -2.58 -2.63 2.15
CA ALA A 60 -2.45 -3.48 0.96
C ALA A 60 -2.26 -2.64 -0.32
N PHE A 61 -3.01 -1.55 -0.46
CA PHE A 61 -2.86 -0.63 -1.59
C PHE A 61 -1.49 0.06 -1.59
N VAL A 62 -1.04 0.55 -0.42
CA VAL A 62 0.27 1.21 -0.28
C VAL A 62 1.41 0.26 -0.63
N ILE A 63 1.36 -0.99 -0.16
CA ILE A 63 2.38 -2.01 -0.48
C ILE A 63 2.38 -2.31 -1.97
N ALA A 64 1.20 -2.55 -2.56
CA ALA A 64 1.07 -2.81 -4.00
C ALA A 64 1.60 -1.64 -4.85
N ALA A 65 1.37 -0.39 -4.42
CA ALA A 65 1.89 0.79 -5.07
C ALA A 65 3.43 0.85 -5.01
N ILE A 66 4.05 0.54 -3.87
CA ILE A 66 5.50 0.60 -3.67
C ILE A 66 6.21 -0.52 -4.46
N VAL A 67 5.74 -1.76 -4.37
CA VAL A 67 6.28 -2.89 -5.13
C VAL A 67 6.06 -2.68 -6.64
N GLY A 68 4.92 -2.13 -7.03
CA GLY A 68 4.66 -1.76 -8.42
C GLY A 68 5.59 -0.66 -8.92
N LEU A 69 5.89 0.35 -8.10
CA LEU A 69 6.84 1.41 -8.42
C LEU A 69 8.23 0.84 -8.63
N GLU A 70 8.69 -0.03 -7.73
CA GLU A 70 9.96 -0.74 -7.83
C GLU A 70 10.07 -1.53 -9.15
N ALA A 71 9.05 -2.31 -9.49
CA ALA A 71 9.00 -3.10 -10.71
C ALA A 71 9.00 -2.23 -11.99
N MET A 72 8.34 -1.08 -11.95
CA MET A 72 8.25 -0.17 -13.11
C MET A 72 9.51 0.69 -13.29
N VAL A 73 10.23 1.03 -12.22
CA VAL A 73 11.54 1.72 -12.29
C VAL A 73 12.56 0.90 -13.10
N LYS A 74 12.51 -0.44 -13.00
CA LYS A 74 13.40 -1.38 -13.70
C LYS A 74 13.15 -1.47 -15.22
N ARG A 75 11.94 -1.14 -15.70
CA ARG A 75 11.54 -1.37 -17.10
C ARG A 75 11.84 -0.18 -18.02
N ASN A 76 10.99 0.84 -17.98
CA ASN A 76 11.12 2.00 -18.85
C ASN A 76 10.51 3.22 -18.16
N PHE A 77 11.13 4.39 -18.35
CA PHE A 77 10.69 5.62 -17.70
C PHE A 77 9.24 5.99 -18.07
N LEU A 78 8.83 5.69 -19.31
CA LEU A 78 7.45 5.91 -19.75
C LEU A 78 6.43 5.06 -18.97
N PHE A 79 6.73 3.78 -18.72
CA PHE A 79 5.85 2.91 -17.93
C PHE A 79 5.81 3.34 -16.46
N PHE A 80 6.94 3.77 -15.91
CA PHE A 80 7.00 4.37 -14.58
C PHE A 80 6.10 5.60 -14.47
N LEU A 81 6.17 6.52 -15.44
CA LEU A 81 5.33 7.72 -15.45
C LEU A 81 3.83 7.38 -15.52
N ILE A 82 3.44 6.46 -16.41
CA ILE A 82 2.05 6.00 -16.55
C ILE A 82 1.57 5.38 -15.23
N PHE A 83 2.41 4.55 -14.60
CA PHE A 83 2.08 3.91 -13.32
C PHE A 83 1.90 4.93 -12.20
N CYS A 84 2.75 5.96 -12.13
CA CYS A 84 2.59 7.06 -11.17
C CYS A 84 1.26 7.81 -11.37
N ILE A 85 0.85 8.06 -12.62
CA ILE A 85 -0.44 8.70 -12.92
C ILE A 85 -1.60 7.82 -12.45
N LEU A 86 -1.52 6.50 -12.67
CA LEU A 86 -2.53 5.56 -12.21
C LEU A 86 -2.62 5.53 -10.68
N ILE A 87 -1.49 5.48 -9.97
CA ILE A 87 -1.47 5.57 -8.50
C ILE A 87 -2.10 6.88 -8.04
N ALA A 88 -1.73 8.01 -8.65
CA ALA A 88 -2.26 9.32 -8.29
C ALA A 88 -3.79 9.37 -8.46
N LEU A 89 -4.32 8.82 -9.56
CA LEU A 89 -5.76 8.66 -9.76
C LEU A 89 -6.38 7.80 -8.67
N CYS A 90 -5.82 6.63 -8.36
CA CYS A 90 -6.32 5.77 -7.28
C CYS A 90 -6.34 6.49 -5.93
N VAL A 91 -5.28 7.23 -5.59
CA VAL A 91 -5.19 8.01 -4.35
C VAL A 91 -6.26 9.10 -4.31
N ILE A 92 -6.47 9.83 -5.41
CA ILE A 92 -7.54 10.83 -5.52
C ILE A 92 -8.90 10.19 -5.25
N PHE A 93 -9.21 9.06 -5.90
CA PHE A 93 -10.47 8.34 -5.71
C PHE A 93 -10.63 7.77 -4.29
N LEU A 94 -9.54 7.38 -3.64
CA LEU A 94 -9.48 6.92 -2.25
C LEU A 94 -9.96 7.99 -1.25
N PHE A 95 -9.68 9.26 -1.53
CA PHE A 95 -10.08 10.39 -0.68
C PHE A 95 -11.57 10.75 -0.80
N PHE A 96 -12.27 10.28 -1.84
CA PHE A 96 -13.71 10.51 -1.97
C PHE A 96 -14.49 9.50 -1.12
N PRO A 97 -15.25 9.96 -0.11
CA PRO A 97 -16.11 9.07 0.68
C PRO A 97 -17.20 8.50 -0.23
N GLY A 98 -17.22 7.17 -0.38
CA GLY A 98 -18.17 6.45 -1.23
C GLY A 98 -17.56 5.71 -2.42
N THR A 99 -16.32 6.00 -2.83
CA THR A 99 -15.67 5.26 -3.93
C THR A 99 -15.51 3.78 -3.60
N TYR A 100 -15.05 3.45 -2.39
CA TYR A 100 -14.95 2.06 -1.94
C TYR A 100 -16.31 1.38 -1.82
N SER A 101 -17.29 2.07 -1.27
CA SER A 101 -18.65 1.53 -1.10
C SER A 101 -19.30 1.19 -2.44
N ASN A 102 -19.09 2.06 -3.45
CA ASN A 102 -19.58 1.86 -4.81
C ASN A 102 -18.77 0.82 -5.60
N LEU A 103 -17.45 0.74 -5.40
CA LEU A 103 -16.58 -0.26 -6.04
C LEU A 103 -16.81 -1.68 -5.53
N LEU A 104 -17.00 -1.84 -4.23
CA LEU A 104 -17.22 -3.15 -3.60
C LEU A 104 -18.68 -3.62 -3.70
N GLY A 105 -19.58 -2.81 -4.27
CA GLY A 105 -21.00 -3.14 -4.35
C GLY A 105 -21.62 -3.38 -2.97
N LEU A 106 -21.07 -2.78 -1.91
CA LEU A 106 -21.62 -2.87 -0.55
C LEU A 106 -22.76 -1.86 -0.35
N VAL A 107 -23.58 -1.68 -1.39
CA VAL A 107 -24.98 -1.26 -1.23
C VAL A 107 -25.80 -2.54 -1.24
N SER A 108 -26.06 -3.05 -0.03
CA SER A 108 -27.23 -3.87 0.26
C SER A 108 -28.17 -3.04 1.11
#